data_AF-A0A1Q2M1K9-F1
#
_entry.id   AF-A0A1Q2M1K9-F1
#
_cell.length_a   1.000
_cell.length_b   1.000
_cell.length_c   1.000
_cell.angle_alpha   90.00
_cell.angle_beta   90.00
_cell.angle_gamma   90.00
#
_symmetry.space_group_name_H-M   'P 1'
#
loop_
_entity.id
_entity.type
_entity.pdbx_description
1 polymer ?
#
loop_
_entity_poly.entity_id
_entity_poly.type
_entity_poly.pdbx_seq_one_letter_code
_entity_poly.pdbx_strand_id
1 'polypeptide(L)' 'MKKTCSFALVHMAVAFTVGFVMTGDFLVGSALALVEPACNTVAYYFHEKWWGGAAVA' A
#
# COMPACT_ATOMS: atom_id res chain seq x y z
N MET A 1 9.48 4.30 15.62
CA MET A 1 8.40 5.21 15.14
C MET A 1 8.85 6.20 14.07
N LYS A 2 9.96 6.95 14.21
CA LYS A 2 10.40 7.94 13.19
C LYS A 2 10.61 7.34 11.78
N LYS A 3 11.24 6.15 11.68
CA LYS A 3 11.46 5.44 10.40
C LYS A 3 10.15 4.99 9.75
N THR A 4 9.20 4.50 10.53
CA THR A 4 7.88 4.04 10.04
C THR A 4 7.06 5.19 9.47
N CYS A 5 7.00 6.33 10.16
CA CYS A 5 6.34 7.53 9.63
C CYS A 5 7.04 8.05 8.36
N SER A 6 8.37 8.08 8.35
CA SER A 6 9.12 8.52 7.17
C SER A 6 8.83 7.63 5.96
N PHE A 7 8.68 6.32 6.15
CA PHE A 7 8.36 5.39 5.07
C PHE A 7 6.92 5.59 4.55
N ALA A 8 5.95 5.75 5.45
CA ALA A 8 4.56 6.00 5.07
C ALA A 8 4.40 7.31 4.27
N LEU A 9 5.10 8.38 4.66
CA LEU A 9 5.07 9.66 3.95
C LEU A 9 5.68 9.56 2.55
N VAL A 10 6.81 8.86 2.41
CA VAL A 10 7.43 8.62 1.10
C VAL A 10 6.50 7.83 0.20
N HIS A 11 5.87 6.77 0.72
CA HIS A 11 4.91 5.97 -0.04
C HIS A 11 3.70 6.81 -0.49
N MET A 12 3.09 7.59 0.42
CA MET A 12 1.98 8.50 0.06
C MET A 12 2.38 9.48 -1.04
N ALA A 13 3.56 10.10 -0.95
CA ALA A 13 4.03 11.04 -1.95
C ALA A 13 4.25 10.36 -3.32
N VAL A 14 4.93 9.21 -3.34
CA VAL A 14 5.24 8.49 -4.59
C VAL A 14 3.97 7.94 -5.24
N ALA A 15 3.11 7.23 -4.48
CA ALA A 15 1.88 6.64 -5.02
C ALA A 15 0.93 7.72 -5.57
N PHE A 16 0.79 8.83 -4.84
CA PHE A 16 0.01 9.97 -5.31
C PHE A 16 0.60 10.59 -6.59
N THR A 17 1.91 10.89 -6.61
CA THR A 17 2.54 11.53 -7.76
C THR A 17 2.52 10.64 -8.99
N VAL A 18 2.84 9.35 -8.85
CA VAL A 18 2.79 8.39 -9.96
C VAL A 18 1.35 8.22 -10.45
N GLY A 19 0.40 8.03 -9.54
CA GLY A 19 -1.02 7.93 -9.87
C GLY A 19 -1.50 9.15 -10.65
N PHE A 20 -1.22 10.36 -10.15
CA PHE A 20 -1.58 11.62 -10.80
C PHE A 20 -0.91 11.79 -12.18
N VAL A 21 0.38 11.47 -12.32
CA VAL A 21 1.09 11.57 -13.61
C VAL A 21 0.50 10.61 -14.64
N MET A 22 0.06 9.42 -14.23
CA MET A 22 -0.49 8.42 -15.14
C MET A 22 -1.95 8.69 -15.53
N THR A 23 -2.76 9.23 -14.62
CA THR A 23 -4.20 9.41 -14.85
C THR A 23 -4.58 10.86 -15.19
N GLY A 24 -3.76 11.83 -14.81
CA GLY A 24 -4.09 13.26 -14.84
C GLY A 24 -5.13 13.67 -13.79
N ASP A 25 -5.57 12.76 -12.92
CA ASP A 25 -6.67 12.96 -12.00
C ASP A 25 -6.21 12.86 -10.53
N PHE A 26 -6.48 13.94 -9.77
CA PHE A 26 -6.06 14.07 -8.38
C PHE A 26 -6.82 13.11 -7.45
N LEU A 27 -8.10 12.84 -7.72
CA LEU A 27 -8.90 11.91 -6.93
C LEU A 27 -8.38 10.49 -7.09
N VAL A 28 -8.04 10.08 -8.31
CA VAL A 28 -7.54 8.73 -8.56
C VAL A 28 -6.17 8.52 -7.92
N GLY A 29 -5.26 9.49 -8.04
CA GLY A 29 -3.93 9.39 -7.39
C GLY A 29 -4.01 9.32 -5.86
N SER A 30 -4.91 10.11 -5.24
CA SER A 30 -5.10 10.11 -3.79
C SER A 30 -5.83 8.86 -3.29
N ALA A 31 -6.83 8.37 -4.01
CA ALA A 31 -7.49 7.11 -3.72
C ALA A 31 -6.52 5.92 -3.83
N LEU A 32 -5.68 5.89 -4.87
CA LEU A 32 -4.71 4.82 -5.07
C LEU A 32 -3.71 4.73 -3.92
N ALA A 33 -3.19 5.86 -3.45
CA ALA A 33 -2.26 5.93 -2.33
C ALA A 33 -2.82 5.27 -1.05
N LEU A 34 -4.14 5.35 -0.82
CA LEU A 34 -4.81 4.76 0.36
C LEU A 34 -5.25 3.32 0.13
N VAL A 35 -5.78 3.04 -1.07
CA VAL A 35 -6.36 1.74 -1.42
C VAL A 35 -5.29 0.67 -1.54
N GLU A 36 -4.13 0.99 -2.13
CA GLU A 36 -3.04 0.02 -2.30
C GLU A 36 -2.59 -0.63 -0.97
N PRO A 37 -2.17 0.13 0.08
CA PRO A 37 -1.75 -0.49 1.33
C PRO A 37 -2.91 -1.19 2.05
N ALA A 38 -4.14 -0.69 1.94
CA ALA A 38 -5.32 -1.36 2.50
C ALA A 38 -5.56 -2.73 1.85
N CYS A 39 -5.60 -2.78 0.51
CA CYS A 39 -5.71 -4.03 -0.23
C CYS A 39 -4.52 -4.95 0.02
N ASN A 40 -3.31 -4.41 0.14
CA ASN A 40 -2.12 -5.21 0.43
C ASN A 40 -2.22 -5.90 1.81
N THR A 41 -2.74 -5.23 2.85
CA THR A 41 -2.97 -5.89 4.14
C THR A 41 -3.98 -7.03 4.07
N VAL A 42 -5.08 -6.84 3.32
CA VAL A 42 -6.09 -7.89 3.10
C VAL A 42 -5.51 -9.04 2.29
N ALA A 43 -4.80 -8.74 1.21
CA ALA A 43 -4.15 -9.73 0.37
C ALA A 43 -3.10 -10.52 1.16
N TYR A 44 -2.31 -9.86 2.00
CA TYR A 44 -1.32 -10.51 2.84
C TYR A 44 -1.96 -11.42 3.88
N TYR A 45 -3.07 -11.01 4.50
CA TYR A 45 -3.83 -11.86 5.41
C TYR A 45 -4.30 -13.17 4.74
N PHE A 46 -4.87 -13.08 3.53
CA PHE A 46 -5.28 -14.27 2.79
C PHE A 46 -4.08 -15.07 2.26
N HIS A 47 -3.00 -14.40 1.86
CA HIS A 47 -1.75 -15.03 1.44
C HIS A 47 -1.16 -15.88 2.56
N GLU A 48 -1.09 -15.35 3.80
CA GLU A 48 -0.66 -16.14 4.96
C GLU A 48 -1.63 -17.27 5.29
N LYS A 49 -2.94 -17.07 5.13
CA LYS A 49 -3.93 -18.13 5.38
C LYS A 49 -3.89 -19.26 4.34
N TRP A 50 -3.60 -18.93 3.09
CA TRP A 50 -3.56 -19.89 1.98
C TRP A 50 -2.20 -20.60 1.88
N TRP A 51 -1.11 -19.87 2.15
CA TRP A 51 0.26 -20.40 2.10
C TRP A 51 0.74 -20.96 3.46
N GLY A 52 0.11 -20.55 4.56
CA GLY A 52 0.41 -20.94 5.94
C GLY A 52 -0.05 -22.35 6.34
N GLY A 53 0.24 -23.33 5.50
CA GLY A 53 0.29 -24.73 5.90
C GLY A 53 1.57 -25.10 6.68
N ALA A 54 2.60 -24.26 6.75
CA ALA A 54 3.80 -24.55 7.54
C ALA A 54 4.59 -23.29 7.94
N ALA A 55 4.78 -23.13 9.25
CA ALA A 55 5.87 -22.42 9.92
C ALA A 55 6.02 -20.89 9.70
N VAL A 56 5.47 -20.13 10.65
CA VAL A 56 6.30 -19.19 11.44
C VAL A 56 5.74 -19.19 12.88
N ALA A 57 6.30 -20.09 13.68
CA ALA A 57 6.29 -20.02 15.14
C ALA A 57 7.61 -19.39 15.59
#